data_AF-A0A970H199-F1
#
_entry.id   AF-A0A970H199-F1
#
_cell.length_a   1.000
_cell.length_b   1.000
_cell.length_c   1.000
_cell.angle_alpha   90.00
_cell.angle_beta   90.00
_cell.angle_gamma   90.00
#
_symmetry.space_group_name_H-M   'P 1'
#
loop_
_entity.id
_entity.type
_entity.pdbx_description
1 polymer ?
#
loop_
_entity_poly.entity_id
_entity_poly.type
_entity_poly.pdbx_seq_one_letter_code
_entity_poly.pdbx_strand_id
1 'polypeptide(L)'
;MKNRILLLAVFIVFLLSLNLIFAEEGENEFEGPGLLYDFYYEWDDSWTYVPATWSGSMCDIEYNNNALQINIHGKDPYFFLEVYEEIELEEYPWIKVRIKNESATSETFEMYIIRDNEQIAETNNFHYIIGKEHEEFKEFIIDARAVKGEQWWTGLLTGLRFDAVRNAAEEGGETFYLEYLGFFKTKEDAENFTPVRDATPPPTKAPTDTPAQTPKPTETQKPTSTPKLDDGEKGSMTFGIIISVIIILAAVVVAVIIVRKSRK
;
A
#
# COMPACT_ATOMS: atom_id res chain seq x y z
N MET A 1 11.20 77.54 4.07
CA MET A 1 10.31 76.48 4.58
C MET A 1 9.70 75.60 3.48
N LYS A 2 9.10 76.16 2.43
CA LYS A 2 8.48 75.39 1.33
C LYS A 2 9.36 74.28 0.70
N ASN A 3 10.64 74.57 0.43
CA ASN A 3 11.53 73.59 -0.22
C ASN A 3 11.92 72.39 0.68
N ARG A 4 11.88 72.56 2.01
CA ARG A 4 12.16 71.46 2.96
C ARG A 4 10.96 70.51 3.10
N ILE A 5 9.75 71.03 2.98
CA ILE A 5 8.51 70.24 3.01
C ILE A 5 8.38 69.39 1.74
N LEU A 6 8.74 69.95 0.58
CA LEU A 6 8.71 69.22 -0.69
C LEU A 6 9.71 68.04 -0.69
N LEU A 7 10.93 68.25 -0.17
CA LEU A 7 11.94 67.20 -0.11
C LEU A 7 11.51 66.05 0.82
N LEU A 8 10.86 66.37 1.94
CA LEU A 8 10.34 65.37 2.88
C LEU A 8 9.18 64.57 2.27
N ALA A 9 8.29 65.22 1.53
CA ALA A 9 7.18 64.55 0.85
C ALA A 9 7.68 63.59 -0.25
N VAL A 10 8.69 64.00 -1.04
CA VAL A 10 9.31 63.14 -2.06
C VAL A 10 10.00 61.94 -1.42
N PHE A 11 10.69 62.14 -0.28
CA PHE A 11 11.37 61.06 0.43
C PHE A 11 10.38 60.05 1.05
N ILE A 12 9.23 60.51 1.55
CA ILE A 12 8.18 59.63 2.06
C ILE A 12 7.51 58.85 0.93
N VAL A 13 7.23 59.48 -0.21
CA VAL A 13 6.69 58.77 -1.39
C VAL A 13 7.70 57.74 -1.92
N PHE A 14 8.99 58.06 -1.90
CA PHE A 14 10.05 57.12 -2.27
C PHE A 14 10.15 55.94 -1.28
N LEU A 15 10.08 56.20 0.02
CA LEU A 15 10.05 55.15 1.05
C LEU A 15 8.78 54.28 1.01
N LEU A 16 7.63 54.87 0.68
CA LEU A 16 6.39 54.11 0.46
C LEU A 16 6.47 53.29 -0.82
N SER A 17 7.11 53.79 -1.89
CA SER A 17 7.33 53.02 -3.12
C SER A 17 8.35 51.89 -2.96
N LEU A 18 9.29 52.01 -2.01
CA LEU A 18 10.23 50.94 -1.66
C LEU A 18 9.58 49.81 -0.83
N ASN A 19 8.49 50.09 -0.11
CA ASN A 19 7.74 49.07 0.63
C ASN A 19 6.65 48.36 -0.20
N LEU A 20 6.40 48.79 -1.44
CA LEU A 20 5.34 48.23 -2.29
C LEU A 20 5.82 47.12 -3.26
N ILE A 21 7.09 46.70 -3.20
CA ILE A 21 7.70 45.77 -4.19
C ILE A 21 8.01 44.37 -3.61
N PHE A 22 7.50 44.03 -2.44
CA PHE A 22 7.55 42.65 -1.94
C PHE A 22 6.17 42.18 -1.47
N ALA A 23 5.17 42.30 -2.35
CA ALA A 23 4.20 41.23 -2.42
C ALA A 23 4.90 40.13 -3.22
N GLU A 24 5.64 39.29 -2.51
CA GLU A 24 5.98 37.96 -3.01
C GLU A 24 4.62 37.30 -3.27
N GLU A 25 4.17 37.36 -4.52
CA GLU A 25 3.23 36.36 -5.02
C GLU A 25 3.97 35.05 -4.82
N GLY A 26 3.76 34.44 -3.65
CA GLY A 26 4.06 33.04 -3.45
C GLY A 26 3.20 32.35 -4.48
N GLU A 27 3.77 32.08 -5.65
CA GLU A 27 3.33 30.98 -6.46
C GLU A 27 3.37 29.80 -5.49
N ASN A 28 2.19 29.37 -5.01
CA ASN A 28 2.04 28.05 -4.43
C ASN A 28 2.34 27.11 -5.59
N GLU A 29 3.64 26.90 -5.85
CA GLU A 29 4.12 25.96 -6.84
C GLU A 29 3.63 24.61 -6.35
N PHE A 30 2.66 24.07 -7.09
CA PHE A 30 2.12 22.75 -6.80
C PHE A 30 3.27 21.75 -6.87
N GLU A 31 3.73 21.25 -5.72
CA GLU A 31 4.89 20.35 -5.65
C GLU A 31 4.55 18.89 -6.01
N GLY A 32 3.28 18.59 -6.30
CA GLY A 32 2.86 17.20 -6.55
C GLY A 32 2.72 16.36 -5.28
N PRO A 33 2.31 15.10 -5.42
CA PRO A 33 2.39 14.14 -4.32
C PRO A 33 3.84 13.80 -3.99
N GLY A 34 4.16 13.61 -2.71
CA GLY A 34 5.46 13.08 -2.27
C GLY A 34 5.60 11.57 -2.44
N LEU A 35 4.49 10.88 -2.65
CA LEU A 35 4.44 9.48 -3.06
C LEU A 35 3.13 9.27 -3.81
N LEU A 36 3.19 8.62 -4.97
CA LEU A 36 2.03 8.32 -5.82
C LEU A 36 2.08 6.88 -6.32
N TYR A 37 0.97 6.19 -6.11
CA TYR A 37 0.64 4.95 -6.81
C TYR A 37 -0.46 5.27 -7.82
N ASP A 38 -0.18 5.20 -9.12
CA ASP A 38 -1.17 5.39 -10.18
C ASP A 38 -1.32 4.09 -10.98
N PHE A 39 -2.52 3.52 -10.91
CA PHE A 39 -2.88 2.23 -11.49
C PHE A 39 -3.67 2.40 -12.80
N TYR A 40 -3.56 3.56 -13.45
CA TYR A 40 -4.31 3.81 -14.66
C TYR A 40 -3.87 2.95 -15.85
N TYR A 41 -2.57 2.71 -16.02
CA TYR A 41 -2.02 1.90 -17.12
C TYR A 41 -1.54 0.53 -16.61
N GLU A 42 -1.91 -0.55 -17.31
CA GLU A 42 -1.55 -1.95 -16.98
C GLU A 42 -0.03 -2.21 -16.87
N TRP A 43 0.75 -1.39 -17.56
CA TRP A 43 2.15 -1.65 -17.89
C TRP A 43 3.05 -0.48 -17.53
N ASP A 44 2.54 0.45 -16.72
CA ASP A 44 3.44 1.25 -15.92
C ASP A 44 4.26 0.28 -15.06
N ASP A 45 5.59 0.40 -15.09
CA ASP A 45 6.46 -0.55 -14.39
C ASP A 45 6.40 -0.35 -12.86
N SER A 46 5.62 0.64 -12.38
CA SER A 46 5.16 0.77 -11.00
C SER A 46 4.44 -0.48 -10.48
N TRP A 47 3.96 -1.35 -11.38
CA TRP A 47 3.34 -2.63 -11.09
C TRP A 47 4.31 -3.82 -11.05
N THR A 48 5.49 -3.68 -11.69
CA THR A 48 6.36 -4.81 -12.05
C THR A 48 7.32 -5.22 -10.93
N TYR A 49 7.38 -4.45 -9.85
CA TYR A 49 8.17 -4.76 -8.66
C TYR A 49 7.25 -4.76 -7.44
N VAL A 50 6.74 -5.93 -7.06
CA VAL A 50 6.61 -6.41 -5.66
C VAL A 50 6.40 -7.92 -5.76
N PRO A 51 7.45 -8.75 -5.69
CA PRO A 51 7.29 -10.18 -5.47
C PRO A 51 7.11 -10.43 -3.97
N ALA A 52 6.01 -9.96 -3.39
CA ALA A 52 5.31 -10.85 -2.49
C ALA A 52 4.64 -11.87 -3.40
N THR A 53 4.55 -13.13 -3.01
CA THR A 53 3.57 -14.02 -3.61
C THR A 53 2.22 -13.28 -3.65
N TRP A 54 1.74 -12.84 -4.84
CA TRP A 54 0.44 -12.19 -5.07
C TRP A 54 -0.70 -13.21 -4.84
N SER A 55 -0.74 -13.79 -3.65
CA SER A 55 -1.96 -14.08 -2.96
C SER A 55 -2.05 -12.98 -1.91
N GLY A 56 -2.88 -11.97 -2.14
CA GLY A 56 -3.40 -11.25 -0.99
C GLY A 56 -4.00 -12.30 -0.06
N SER A 57 -3.82 -12.17 1.25
CA SER A 57 -4.50 -13.12 2.12
C SER A 57 -5.99 -12.94 1.83
N MET A 58 -6.67 -13.97 1.33
CA MET A 58 -8.10 -13.90 1.01
C MET A 58 -8.49 -12.89 -0.10
N CYS A 59 -7.59 -12.49 -1.00
CA CYS A 59 -7.96 -11.79 -2.24
C CYS A 59 -7.05 -12.08 -3.44
N ASP A 60 -7.62 -11.98 -4.63
CA ASP A 60 -6.93 -11.97 -5.91
C ASP A 60 -6.89 -10.53 -6.45
N ILE A 61 -5.80 -10.18 -7.15
CA ILE A 61 -5.62 -8.84 -7.71
C ILE A 61 -5.39 -8.95 -9.21
N GLU A 62 -6.19 -8.21 -9.97
CA GLU A 62 -6.20 -8.18 -11.42
C GLU A 62 -6.15 -6.72 -11.90
N TYR A 63 -5.74 -6.50 -13.14
CA TYR A 63 -5.90 -5.19 -13.79
C TYR A 63 -7.22 -5.16 -14.56
N ASN A 64 -8.07 -4.19 -14.28
CA ASN A 64 -9.32 -3.96 -15.00
C ASN A 64 -9.80 -2.53 -14.80
N ASN A 65 -10.56 -1.99 -15.77
CA ASN A 65 -11.13 -0.64 -15.70
C ASN A 65 -10.11 0.46 -15.37
N ASN A 66 -8.88 0.32 -15.88
CA ASN A 66 -7.77 1.25 -15.61
C ASN A 66 -7.48 1.42 -14.11
N ALA A 67 -7.55 0.32 -13.36
CA ALA A 67 -7.32 0.28 -11.92
C ALA A 67 -6.87 -1.12 -11.48
N LEU A 68 -6.37 -1.21 -10.24
CA LEU A 68 -6.27 -2.47 -9.51
C LEU A 68 -7.67 -2.96 -9.16
N GLN A 69 -8.11 -4.08 -9.72
CA GLN A 69 -9.30 -4.81 -9.27
C GLN A 69 -8.89 -5.81 -8.19
N ILE A 70 -9.47 -5.69 -7.01
CA ILE A 70 -9.25 -6.58 -5.87
C ILE A 70 -10.52 -7.41 -5.68
N ASN A 71 -10.41 -8.71 -5.99
CA ASN A 71 -11.47 -9.71 -5.84
C ASN A 71 -11.31 -10.40 -4.48
N ILE A 72 -12.30 -10.27 -3.61
CA ILE A 72 -12.22 -10.73 -2.22
C ILE A 72 -12.82 -12.13 -2.10
N HIS A 73 -12.12 -13.05 -1.43
CA HIS A 73 -12.51 -14.47 -1.31
C HIS A 73 -12.61 -14.95 0.14
N GLY A 74 -12.45 -14.06 1.12
CA GLY A 74 -12.57 -14.38 2.54
C GLY A 74 -12.33 -13.17 3.44
N LYS A 75 -12.12 -13.44 4.72
CA LYS A 75 -11.92 -12.41 5.75
C LYS A 75 -10.52 -11.79 5.68
N ASP A 76 -10.45 -10.51 6.04
CA ASP A 76 -9.22 -9.73 6.12
C ASP A 76 -8.40 -9.71 4.80
N PRO A 77 -9.02 -9.31 3.67
CA PRO A 77 -8.32 -9.18 2.40
C PRO A 77 -7.32 -8.02 2.43
N TYR A 78 -6.05 -8.32 2.19
CA TYR A 78 -4.99 -7.31 2.16
C TYR A 78 -3.92 -7.57 1.11
N PHE A 79 -3.23 -6.50 0.74
CA PHE A 79 -2.01 -6.54 -0.08
C PHE A 79 -1.03 -5.45 0.36
N PHE A 80 0.22 -5.56 -0.08
CA PHE A 80 1.25 -4.58 0.24
C PHE A 80 1.54 -3.69 -0.98
N LEU A 81 1.82 -2.42 -0.69
CA LEU A 81 2.35 -1.45 -1.64
C LEU A 81 3.79 -1.13 -1.21
N GLU A 82 4.74 -1.34 -2.11
CA GLU A 82 6.15 -1.00 -1.86
C GLU A 82 6.35 0.51 -1.84
N VAL A 83 7.14 1.00 -0.89
CA VAL A 83 7.46 2.42 -0.75
C VAL A 83 8.86 2.62 -1.32
N TYR A 84 8.94 3.28 -2.47
CA TYR A 84 10.18 3.53 -3.20
C TYR A 84 10.83 4.87 -2.87
N GLU A 85 10.03 5.80 -2.36
CA GLU A 85 10.43 7.15 -2.02
C GLU A 85 10.33 7.33 -0.51
N GLU A 86 11.39 7.87 0.08
CA GLU A 86 11.42 8.21 1.50
C GLU A 86 10.46 9.39 1.74
N ILE A 87 9.34 9.14 2.41
CA ILE A 87 8.40 10.20 2.80
C ILE A 87 8.31 10.34 4.32
N GLU A 88 8.48 11.57 4.80
CA GLU A 88 8.22 11.93 6.20
C GLU A 88 6.72 12.20 6.37
N LEU A 89 6.05 11.40 7.22
CA LEU A 89 4.60 11.45 7.35
C LEU A 89 4.09 12.81 7.83
N GLU A 90 4.84 13.48 8.71
CA GLU A 90 4.51 14.83 9.18
C GLU A 90 4.52 15.89 8.07
N GLU A 91 5.34 15.70 7.02
CA GLU A 91 5.40 16.59 5.87
C GLU A 91 4.24 16.34 4.90
N TYR A 92 3.77 15.09 4.80
CA TYR A 92 2.71 14.69 3.87
C TYR A 92 1.47 14.09 4.59
N PRO A 93 0.68 14.90 5.33
CA PRO A 93 -0.43 14.41 6.13
C PRO A 93 -1.75 14.20 5.37
N TRP A 94 -1.83 14.69 4.13
CA TRP A 94 -3.04 14.59 3.33
C TRP A 94 -2.92 13.42 2.36
N ILE A 95 -3.94 12.57 2.34
CA ILE A 95 -4.00 11.44 1.42
C ILE A 95 -5.12 11.69 0.43
N LYS A 96 -4.83 11.55 -0.87
CA LYS A 96 -5.87 11.46 -1.89
C LYS A 96 -5.92 10.04 -2.41
N VAL A 97 -7.10 9.44 -2.40
CA VAL A 97 -7.31 8.10 -2.96
C VAL A 97 -8.52 8.11 -3.87
N ARG A 98 -8.42 7.42 -5.00
CA ARG A 98 -9.53 7.23 -5.94
C ARG A 98 -9.87 5.77 -6.06
N ILE A 99 -11.11 5.43 -5.70
CA ILE A 99 -11.56 4.06 -5.54
C ILE A 99 -12.98 3.84 -6.07
N LYS A 100 -13.31 2.60 -6.37
CA LYS A 100 -14.70 2.14 -6.57
C LYS A 100 -14.93 0.95 -5.64
N ASN A 101 -15.81 1.11 -4.66
CA ASN A 101 -16.13 0.06 -3.71
C ASN A 101 -17.45 -0.62 -4.09
N GLU A 102 -17.42 -1.76 -4.75
CA GLU A 102 -18.62 -2.52 -5.15
C GLU A 102 -19.10 -3.48 -4.05
N SER A 103 -18.35 -3.57 -2.95
CA SER A 103 -18.75 -4.30 -1.74
C SER A 103 -20.16 -3.93 -1.29
N ALA A 104 -20.97 -4.94 -0.98
CA ALA A 104 -22.30 -4.77 -0.42
C ALA A 104 -22.29 -4.69 1.11
N THR A 105 -21.22 -5.20 1.77
CA THR A 105 -21.19 -5.40 3.22
C THR A 105 -20.21 -4.47 3.94
N SER A 106 -19.08 -4.15 3.32
CA SER A 106 -18.07 -3.24 3.88
C SER A 106 -18.16 -1.83 3.30
N GLU A 107 -18.15 -0.84 4.20
CA GLU A 107 -18.11 0.60 3.88
C GLU A 107 -16.78 1.27 4.27
N THR A 108 -15.78 0.49 4.66
CA THR A 108 -14.52 0.97 5.25
C THR A 108 -13.35 0.23 4.64
N PHE A 109 -12.30 0.96 4.27
CA PHE A 109 -10.98 0.38 4.05
C PHE A 109 -10.09 0.59 5.28
N GLU A 110 -9.05 -0.21 5.37
CA GLU A 110 -7.99 -0.09 6.37
C GLU A 110 -6.64 0.11 5.66
N MET A 111 -5.76 0.93 6.23
CA MET A 111 -4.36 1.03 5.77
C MET A 111 -3.42 0.89 6.96
N TYR A 112 -2.42 0.03 6.83
CA TYR A 112 -1.29 -0.01 7.76
C TYR A 112 -0.15 0.86 7.23
N ILE A 113 0.38 1.67 8.14
CA ILE A 113 1.51 2.57 7.96
C ILE A 113 2.71 1.97 8.68
N ILE A 114 3.67 1.47 7.91
CA ILE A 114 4.89 0.83 8.42
C ILE A 114 6.01 1.86 8.37
N ARG A 115 6.56 2.20 9.54
CA ARG A 115 7.64 3.17 9.67
C ARG A 115 9.01 2.49 9.67
N ASP A 116 10.06 3.28 9.49
CA ASP A 116 11.43 2.79 9.63
C ASP A 116 11.63 2.06 10.98
N ASN A 117 12.27 0.89 10.91
CA ASN A 117 12.47 -0.05 12.02
C ASN A 117 11.21 -0.55 12.73
N GLU A 118 10.03 -0.43 12.12
CA GLU A 118 8.77 -0.92 12.66
C GLU A 118 8.36 -2.26 12.02
N GLN A 119 7.84 -3.18 12.84
CA GLN A 119 7.17 -4.39 12.37
C GLN A 119 5.67 -4.10 12.27
N ILE A 120 4.97 -4.75 11.32
CA ILE A 120 3.52 -4.61 11.23
C ILE A 120 2.82 -5.10 12.50
N ALA A 121 1.97 -4.24 13.09
CA ALA A 121 1.13 -4.56 14.23
C ALA A 121 -0.25 -3.88 14.13
N GLU A 122 -1.22 -4.34 14.93
CA GLU A 122 -2.60 -3.82 14.97
C GLU A 122 -2.67 -2.32 15.36
N THR A 123 -1.61 -1.76 15.91
CA THR A 123 -1.54 -0.33 16.25
C THR A 123 -1.12 0.53 15.06
N ASN A 124 -0.64 -0.08 13.98
CA ASN A 124 -0.09 0.61 12.80
C ASN A 124 -1.11 0.92 11.73
N ASN A 125 -2.40 0.66 11.96
CA ASN A 125 -3.44 0.94 10.97
C ASN A 125 -4.26 2.19 11.26
N PHE A 126 -5.01 2.64 10.26
CA PHE A 126 -6.19 3.46 10.44
C PHE A 126 -7.33 3.02 9.54
N HIS A 127 -8.54 3.46 9.89
CA HIS A 127 -9.78 3.16 9.15
C HIS A 127 -10.35 4.42 8.56
N TYR A 128 -10.91 4.31 7.36
CA TYR A 128 -11.64 5.42 6.74
C TYR A 128 -12.94 4.92 6.10
N ILE A 129 -14.04 5.62 6.41
CA ILE A 129 -15.36 5.31 5.88
C ILE A 129 -15.47 5.90 4.48
N ILE A 130 -15.71 5.02 3.51
CA ILE A 130 -15.82 5.34 2.09
C ILE A 130 -17.23 5.11 1.53
N GLY A 131 -18.08 4.41 2.27
CA GLY A 131 -19.39 3.96 1.77
C GLY A 131 -19.28 2.66 0.97
N LYS A 132 -20.43 2.16 0.49
CA LYS A 132 -20.58 0.86 -0.16
C LYS A 132 -21.29 1.01 -1.52
N GLU A 133 -21.21 -0.02 -2.36
CA GLU A 133 -21.96 -0.14 -3.62
C GLU A 133 -21.80 1.10 -4.55
N HIS A 134 -20.56 1.50 -4.79
CA HIS A 134 -20.25 2.60 -5.70
C HIS A 134 -20.44 2.17 -7.16
N GLU A 135 -21.35 2.84 -7.86
CA GLU A 135 -21.54 2.67 -9.31
C GLU A 135 -20.34 3.22 -10.12
N GLU A 136 -19.67 4.24 -9.58
CA GLU A 136 -18.57 4.98 -10.23
C GLU A 136 -17.39 5.18 -9.27
N PHE A 137 -16.21 5.45 -9.83
CA PHE A 137 -15.05 5.84 -9.04
C PHE A 137 -15.30 7.15 -8.28
N LYS A 138 -14.88 7.19 -7.02
CA LYS A 138 -14.96 8.36 -6.13
C LYS A 138 -13.59 8.70 -5.59
N GLU A 139 -13.37 9.99 -5.36
CA GLU A 139 -12.16 10.50 -4.74
C GLU A 139 -12.41 10.87 -3.28
N PHE A 140 -11.44 10.55 -2.44
CA PHE A 140 -11.45 10.88 -1.02
C PHE A 140 -10.16 11.63 -0.70
N ILE A 141 -10.30 12.77 -0.02
CA ILE A 141 -9.19 13.55 0.52
C ILE A 141 -9.26 13.44 2.04
N ILE A 142 -8.21 12.89 2.63
CA ILE A 142 -8.18 12.42 4.01
C ILE A 142 -7.07 13.19 4.74
N ASP A 143 -7.43 13.89 5.83
CA ASP A 143 -6.44 14.34 6.80
C ASP A 143 -6.12 13.17 7.75
N ALA A 144 -5.00 12.49 7.53
CA ALA A 144 -4.68 11.30 8.29
C ALA A 144 -4.40 11.59 9.77
N ARG A 145 -3.99 12.83 10.09
CA ARG A 145 -3.83 13.32 11.47
C ARG A 145 -5.18 13.50 12.14
N ALA A 146 -6.22 13.90 11.41
CA ALA A 146 -7.57 13.98 11.97
C ALA A 146 -8.13 12.58 12.30
N VAL A 147 -7.70 11.55 11.57
CA VAL A 147 -8.13 10.16 11.78
C VAL A 147 -7.43 9.50 12.97
N LYS A 148 -6.10 9.67 13.12
CA LYS A 148 -5.31 8.96 14.17
C LYS A 148 -4.64 9.86 15.21
N GLY A 149 -4.63 11.16 14.99
CA GLY A 149 -3.92 12.15 15.80
C GLY A 149 -2.56 12.52 15.20
N GLU A 150 -2.16 13.78 15.38
CA GLU A 150 -0.90 14.32 14.86
C GLU A 150 0.32 13.52 15.33
N GLN A 151 0.36 13.13 16.61
CA GLN A 151 1.48 12.38 17.18
C GLN A 151 1.65 10.99 16.56
N TRP A 152 0.55 10.38 16.12
CA TRP A 152 0.59 9.07 15.47
C TRP A 152 1.09 9.18 14.03
N TRP A 153 0.79 10.30 13.36
CA TRP A 153 1.15 10.56 11.96
C TRP A 153 2.54 11.23 11.86
N THR A 154 3.56 10.53 12.35
CA THR A 154 4.95 10.99 12.33
C THR A 154 5.91 9.87 11.91
N GLY A 155 7.09 10.27 11.44
CA GLY A 155 8.21 9.40 11.08
C GLY A 155 8.23 9.00 9.61
N LEU A 156 9.32 8.33 9.24
CA LEU A 156 9.61 7.92 7.88
C LEU A 156 8.78 6.69 7.49
N LEU A 157 7.97 6.81 6.43
CA LEU A 157 7.24 5.69 5.84
C LEU A 157 8.19 4.76 5.09
N THR A 158 8.07 3.45 5.34
CA THR A 158 8.87 2.41 4.65
C THR A 158 8.04 1.28 4.07
N GLY A 159 6.74 1.22 4.39
CA GLY A 159 5.84 0.23 3.81
C GLY A 159 4.37 0.56 4.03
N LEU A 160 3.55 0.10 3.10
CA LEU A 160 2.10 0.24 3.17
C LEU A 160 1.44 -1.13 3.00
N ARG A 161 0.44 -1.40 3.83
CA ARG A 161 -0.52 -2.49 3.61
C ARG A 161 -1.89 -1.88 3.38
N PHE A 162 -2.55 -2.27 2.32
CA PHE A 162 -3.89 -1.84 1.98
C PHE A 162 -4.87 -2.99 2.17
N ASP A 163 -5.89 -2.73 2.98
CA ASP A 163 -6.95 -3.67 3.32
C ASP A 163 -8.23 -3.13 2.70
N ALA A 164 -8.58 -3.67 1.53
CA ALA A 164 -9.64 -3.12 0.68
C ALA A 164 -10.99 -3.05 1.38
N VAL A 165 -11.26 -4.03 2.25
CA VAL A 165 -12.47 -4.08 3.07
C VAL A 165 -12.15 -4.63 4.46
N ARG A 166 -12.66 -3.97 5.50
CA ARG A 166 -12.44 -4.40 6.90
C ARG A 166 -13.40 -5.50 7.36
N ASN A 167 -14.61 -5.54 6.80
CA ASN A 167 -15.66 -6.48 7.20
C ASN A 167 -16.12 -7.31 6.00
N ALA A 168 -15.17 -7.89 5.27
CA ALA A 168 -15.50 -8.77 4.16
C ALA A 168 -16.47 -9.87 4.61
N ALA A 169 -17.44 -10.19 3.74
CA ALA A 169 -18.28 -11.35 3.95
C ALA A 169 -17.41 -12.63 4.07
N GLU A 170 -17.80 -13.58 4.93
CA GLU A 170 -17.01 -14.81 5.13
C GLU A 170 -16.81 -15.61 3.84
N GLU A 171 -17.81 -15.54 2.95
CA GLU A 171 -17.84 -16.24 1.67
C GLU A 171 -17.09 -15.48 0.55
N GLY A 172 -16.63 -14.25 0.82
CA GLY A 172 -16.09 -13.34 -0.19
C GLY A 172 -17.13 -12.90 -1.22
N GLY A 173 -16.67 -12.68 -2.45
CA GLY A 173 -17.50 -12.24 -3.59
C GLY A 173 -17.62 -10.72 -3.75
N GLU A 174 -16.85 -9.96 -2.98
CA GLU A 174 -16.82 -8.51 -3.06
C GLU A 174 -15.70 -8.03 -3.98
N THR A 175 -15.93 -6.91 -4.65
CA THR A 175 -14.97 -6.30 -5.56
C THR A 175 -14.68 -4.87 -5.13
N PHE A 176 -13.39 -4.53 -5.14
CA PHE A 176 -12.90 -3.19 -4.87
C PHE A 176 -11.96 -2.78 -6.00
N TYR A 177 -11.98 -1.51 -6.39
CA TYR A 177 -11.02 -0.97 -7.33
C TYR A 177 -10.23 0.16 -6.71
N LEU A 178 -8.91 0.15 -6.89
CA LEU A 178 -8.00 1.23 -6.52
C LEU A 178 -7.37 1.81 -7.80
N GLU A 179 -7.75 3.03 -8.16
CA GLU A 179 -7.23 3.71 -9.35
C GLU A 179 -5.92 4.45 -9.02
N TYR A 180 -5.88 5.20 -7.91
CA TYR A 180 -4.64 5.78 -7.41
C TYR A 180 -4.69 6.07 -5.90
N LEU A 181 -3.52 6.21 -5.30
CA LEU A 181 -3.28 6.65 -3.92
C LEU A 181 -2.08 7.59 -3.89
N GLY A 182 -2.22 8.77 -3.28
CA GLY A 182 -1.11 9.73 -3.16
C GLY A 182 -1.07 10.46 -1.82
N PHE A 183 0.13 10.89 -1.44
CA PHE A 183 0.44 11.62 -0.20
C PHE A 183 0.83 13.07 -0.53
N PHE A 184 0.23 14.05 0.16
CA PHE A 184 0.30 15.47 -0.17
C PHE A 184 0.64 16.29 1.07
N LYS A 185 1.42 17.35 0.86
CA LYS A 185 1.80 18.29 1.93
C LYS A 185 0.61 19.08 2.45
N THR A 186 -0.23 19.55 1.52
CA THR A 186 -1.39 20.37 1.85
C THR A 186 -2.68 19.78 1.30
N LYS A 187 -3.80 20.20 1.89
CA LYS A 187 -5.14 19.90 1.39
C LYS A 187 -5.35 20.47 -0.02
N GLU A 188 -4.85 21.68 -0.24
CA GLU A 188 -4.97 22.38 -1.52
C GLU A 188 -4.27 21.62 -2.64
N ASP A 189 -3.07 21.09 -2.38
CA ASP A 189 -2.36 20.23 -3.34
C ASP A 189 -3.17 18.96 -3.66
N ALA A 190 -3.71 18.29 -2.63
CA ALA A 190 -4.58 17.14 -2.86
C ALA A 190 -5.85 17.50 -3.67
N GLU A 191 -6.47 18.65 -3.39
CA GLU A 191 -7.65 19.12 -4.13
C GLU A 191 -7.33 19.43 -5.59
N ASN A 192 -6.18 20.05 -5.87
CA ASN A 192 -5.76 20.46 -7.20
C ASN A 192 -5.07 19.36 -8.01
N PHE A 193 -4.61 18.29 -7.36
CA PHE A 193 -3.94 17.20 -8.05
C PHE A 193 -4.88 16.44 -9.00
N THR A 194 -4.43 16.31 -10.23
CA THR A 194 -4.97 15.38 -11.23
C THR A 194 -3.80 14.60 -11.82
N PRO A 195 -3.81 13.25 -11.83
CA PRO A 195 -2.75 12.48 -12.45
C PRO A 195 -2.63 12.83 -13.94
N VAL A 196 -1.40 13.00 -14.42
CA VAL A 196 -1.14 13.25 -15.83
C VAL A 196 -1.29 11.93 -16.58
N ARG A 197 -2.26 11.87 -17.48
CA ARG A 197 -2.59 10.67 -18.27
C ARG A 197 -2.59 11.01 -19.75
N ASP A 198 -1.84 10.26 -20.52
CA ASP A 198 -1.94 10.27 -21.97
C ASP A 198 -3.30 9.71 -22.42
N ALA A 199 -3.99 10.45 -23.29
CA ALA A 199 -5.34 10.12 -23.77
C ALA A 199 -5.42 8.82 -24.62
N THR A 200 -4.28 8.20 -24.92
CA THR A 200 -4.23 6.92 -25.63
C THR A 200 -3.76 5.86 -24.64
N PRO A 201 -4.64 4.97 -24.12
CA PRO A 201 -4.20 3.79 -23.41
C PRO A 201 -3.39 2.97 -24.40
N PRO A 202 -2.09 2.77 -24.18
CA PRO A 202 -1.31 2.06 -25.18
C PRO A 202 -1.60 0.54 -25.00
N PRO A 203 -1.28 -0.29 -25.99
CA PRO A 203 -1.95 -1.58 -26.17
C PRO A 203 -1.86 -2.49 -24.94
N THR A 204 -3.02 -2.91 -24.43
CA THR A 204 -3.18 -3.97 -23.41
C THR A 204 -2.36 -5.18 -23.82
N LYS A 205 -1.60 -5.77 -22.90
CA LYS A 205 -0.88 -7.01 -23.20
C LYS A 205 -1.93 -8.08 -23.53
N ALA A 206 -1.75 -8.78 -24.65
CA ALA A 206 -2.63 -9.90 -24.98
C ALA A 206 -2.60 -10.91 -23.83
N PRO A 207 -3.75 -11.50 -23.44
CA PRO A 207 -3.80 -12.48 -22.36
C PRO A 207 -2.77 -13.56 -22.64
N THR A 208 -1.87 -13.77 -21.69
CA THR A 208 -0.92 -14.88 -21.76
C THR A 208 -1.74 -16.14 -21.56
N ASP A 209 -1.84 -16.99 -22.58
CA ASP A 209 -2.57 -18.25 -22.50
C ASP A 209 -2.16 -19.00 -21.24
N THR A 210 -3.08 -19.08 -20.27
CA THR A 210 -2.93 -19.93 -19.09
C THR A 210 -2.65 -21.35 -19.58
N PRO A 211 -1.51 -21.97 -19.22
CA PRO A 211 -1.25 -23.35 -19.59
C PRO A 211 -2.41 -24.22 -19.13
N ALA A 212 -3.00 -24.95 -20.08
CA ALA A 212 -4.11 -25.86 -19.80
C ALA A 212 -3.77 -26.72 -18.57
N GLN A 213 -4.66 -26.70 -17.57
CA GLN A 213 -4.50 -27.51 -16.37
C GLN A 213 -4.30 -28.97 -16.79
N THR A 214 -3.17 -29.54 -16.37
CA THR A 214 -2.93 -30.97 -16.53
C THR A 214 -4.04 -31.71 -15.78
N PRO A 215 -4.77 -32.65 -16.42
CA PRO A 215 -5.90 -33.32 -15.80
C PRO A 215 -5.46 -33.99 -14.48
N LYS A 216 -6.21 -33.70 -13.42
CA LYS A 216 -6.09 -34.32 -12.10
C LYS A 216 -6.07 -35.85 -12.27
N PRO A 217 -5.09 -36.58 -11.71
CA PRO A 217 -5.05 -38.03 -11.81
C PRO A 217 -6.33 -38.64 -11.25
N THR A 218 -6.97 -39.50 -12.03
CA THR A 218 -8.09 -40.34 -11.61
C THR A 218 -7.64 -41.21 -10.43
N GLU A 219 -8.35 -41.12 -9.30
CA GLU A 219 -8.14 -42.03 -8.17
C GLU A 219 -8.32 -43.47 -8.64
N THR A 220 -7.23 -44.24 -8.59
CA THR A 220 -7.29 -45.70 -8.72
C THR A 220 -7.91 -46.24 -7.45
N GLN A 221 -9.10 -46.84 -7.55
CA GLN A 221 -9.75 -47.53 -6.45
C GLN A 221 -8.83 -48.63 -5.90
N LYS A 222 -8.50 -48.50 -4.61
CA LYS A 222 -7.81 -49.53 -3.82
C LYS A 222 -8.77 -50.72 -3.62
N PRO A 223 -8.31 -51.98 -3.79
CA PRO A 223 -9.18 -53.14 -3.65
C PRO A 223 -9.70 -53.33 -2.22
N THR A 224 -10.93 -53.83 -2.18
CA THR A 224 -11.81 -54.12 -1.04
C THR A 224 -11.13 -54.93 0.07
N SER A 225 -11.37 -54.53 1.32
CA SER A 225 -10.90 -55.19 2.54
C SER A 225 -11.55 -56.55 2.79
N THR A 226 -10.75 -57.48 3.34
CA THR A 226 -11.20 -58.74 3.98
C THR A 226 -11.07 -58.57 5.53
N PRO A 227 -11.87 -59.25 6.37
CA PRO A 227 -12.11 -58.84 7.76
C PRO A 227 -10.95 -59.06 8.75
N LYS A 228 -11.01 -58.26 9.83
CA LYS A 228 -10.13 -58.16 11.00
C LYS A 228 -9.69 -59.49 11.64
N LEU A 229 -8.46 -59.47 12.14
CA LEU A 229 -8.10 -60.10 13.42
C LEU A 229 -7.62 -59.00 14.37
N ASP A 230 -8.22 -59.02 15.56
CA ASP A 230 -7.84 -58.28 16.76
C ASP A 230 -6.50 -58.81 17.27
N ASP A 231 -5.67 -57.94 17.83
CA ASP A 231 -4.87 -58.16 19.05
C ASP A 231 -4.03 -56.90 19.32
N GLY A 232 -4.14 -56.39 20.53
CA GLY A 232 -3.61 -55.09 20.92
C GLY A 232 -2.11 -55.08 21.20
N GLU A 233 -1.52 -53.88 21.15
CA GLU A 233 -0.45 -53.49 22.06
C GLU A 233 -0.26 -51.97 22.11
N LYS A 234 0.16 -51.49 23.28
CA LYS A 234 0.50 -50.10 23.59
C LYS A 234 1.88 -49.73 23.03
N GLY A 235 2.04 -48.51 22.51
CA GLY A 235 3.34 -47.84 22.29
C GLY A 235 3.15 -46.61 21.40
N SER A 236 3.21 -45.37 21.89
CA SER A 236 4.41 -44.59 22.24
C SER A 236 5.31 -44.25 21.03
N MET A 237 5.59 -42.92 20.89
CA MET A 237 6.74 -42.29 20.19
C MET A 237 6.67 -42.13 18.65
N THR A 238 7.15 -41.05 17.99
CA THR A 238 7.82 -39.79 18.37
C THR A 238 8.10 -38.92 17.13
N PHE A 239 8.19 -37.60 17.34
CA PHE A 239 9.31 -36.72 16.97
C PHE A 239 10.21 -37.16 15.79
N GLY A 240 9.86 -36.78 14.56
CA GLY A 240 10.68 -37.04 13.37
C GLY A 240 11.32 -35.81 12.70
N ILE A 241 11.01 -34.57 13.10
CA ILE A 241 11.36 -33.38 12.29
C ILE A 241 12.23 -32.35 13.05
N ILE A 242 12.41 -32.45 14.37
CA ILE A 242 13.08 -31.39 15.15
C ILE A 242 14.62 -31.58 15.26
N ILE A 243 15.18 -32.75 14.95
CA ILE A 243 16.62 -33.00 15.11
C ILE A 243 17.46 -32.49 13.91
N SER A 244 16.86 -32.34 12.73
CA SER A 244 17.58 -31.94 11.51
C SER A 244 18.04 -30.48 11.53
N VAL A 245 17.28 -29.59 12.18
CA VAL A 245 17.54 -28.13 12.19
C VAL A 245 18.68 -27.76 13.15
N ILE A 246 18.84 -28.49 14.26
CA ILE A 246 19.88 -28.21 15.27
C ILE A 246 21.28 -28.54 14.74
N ILE A 247 21.42 -29.61 13.94
CA ILE A 247 22.72 -30.02 13.37
C ILE A 247 23.21 -29.00 12.32
N ILE A 248 22.31 -28.43 11.53
CA ILE A 248 22.66 -27.43 10.51
C ILE A 248 23.14 -26.13 11.16
N LEU A 249 22.47 -25.66 12.22
CA LEU A 249 22.88 -24.44 12.93
C LEU A 249 24.26 -24.58 13.60
N ALA A 250 24.56 -25.75 14.20
CA ALA A 250 25.87 -26.00 14.79
C ALA A 250 27.00 -25.99 13.75
N ALA A 251 26.77 -26.56 12.55
CA ALA A 251 27.77 -26.58 11.48
C ALA A 251 28.06 -25.15 10.94
N VAL A 252 27.04 -24.31 10.79
CA VAL A 252 27.19 -22.92 10.32
C VAL A 252 27.99 -22.09 11.33
N VAL A 253 27.71 -22.23 12.63
CA VAL A 253 28.45 -21.50 13.69
C VAL A 253 29.92 -21.90 13.71
N VAL A 254 30.24 -23.19 13.58
CA VAL A 254 31.62 -23.67 13.52
C VAL A 254 32.36 -23.13 12.29
N ALA A 255 31.71 -23.12 11.12
CA ALA A 255 32.28 -22.57 9.90
C ALA A 255 32.61 -21.07 10.02
N VAL A 256 31.70 -20.28 10.61
CA VAL A 256 31.90 -18.83 10.83
C VAL A 256 33.06 -18.57 11.79
N ILE A 257 33.20 -19.38 12.85
CA ILE A 257 34.31 -19.25 13.82
C ILE A 257 35.66 -19.56 13.14
N ILE A 258 35.73 -20.61 12.33
CA ILE A 258 36.96 -20.99 11.61
C ILE A 258 37.38 -19.88 10.64
N VAL A 259 36.45 -19.35 9.84
CA VAL A 259 36.72 -18.27 8.87
C VAL A 259 37.16 -16.97 9.56
N ARG A 260 36.56 -16.63 10.71
CA ARG A 260 37.00 -15.46 11.50
C ARG A 260 38.38 -15.63 12.11
N LYS A 261 38.75 -16.85 12.51
CA LYS A 261 40.08 -17.14 13.07
C LYS A 261 41.18 -17.15 12.00
N SER A 262 40.87 -17.52 10.76
CA SER A 262 41.85 -17.52 9.66
C SER A 262 42.07 -16.14 9.02
N ARG A 263 41.28 -15.13 9.39
CA ARG A 263 41.38 -13.73 8.90
C ARG A 263 42.01 -12.77 9.93
N LYS A 264 42.53 -13.28 11.05
CA LYS A 264 43.38 -12.55 12.01
C LYS A 264 44.76 -13.21 12.02
#